data_AF-A0A967D5I4-F1
#
_entry.id   AF-A0A967D5I4-F1
#
_cell.length_a   1.000
_cell.length_b   1.000
_cell.length_c   1.000
_cell.angle_alpha   90.00
_cell.angle_beta   90.00
_cell.angle_gamma   90.00
#
_symmetry.space_group_name_H-M   'P 1'
#
loop_
_entity.id
_entity.type
_entity.pdbx_description
1 polymer ?
#
loop_
_entity_poly.entity_id
_entity_poly.type
_entity_poly.pdbx_seq_one_letter_code
_entity_poly.pdbx_strand_id
1 'polypeptide(L)'
;MDNDGIGDVCDTDADGDGYSNVDETSCDSNPLNASSTPSDLDGDFIPDCIDSDIDGDGYENTNDLFPLDKSEWIDSDNDGIGDNADKDDDNDNWLDTDELECGTDP
;
A
#
# COMPACT_ATOMS: atom_id res chain seq x y z
N MET A 1 10.84 -26.30 -4.13
CA MET A 1 10.88 -26.99 -5.45
C MET A 1 9.52 -26.94 -6.11
N ASP A 2 9.33 -25.88 -6.88
CA ASP A 2 8.20 -25.57 -7.75
C ASP A 2 8.21 -26.33 -9.10
N ASN A 3 9.35 -26.94 -9.44
CA ASN A 3 9.62 -27.70 -10.68
C ASN A 3 9.76 -26.85 -11.96
N ASP A 4 10.31 -25.64 -11.85
CA ASP A 4 10.64 -24.79 -13.00
C ASP A 4 11.91 -25.25 -13.78
N GLY A 5 12.72 -26.13 -13.18
CA GLY A 5 13.96 -26.66 -13.75
C GLY A 5 15.24 -25.97 -13.26
N ILE A 6 15.12 -25.01 -12.35
CA ILE A 6 16.21 -24.41 -11.57
C ILE A 6 16.25 -25.16 -10.21
N GLY A 7 17.44 -25.26 -9.60
CA GLY A 7 17.56 -25.85 -8.27
C GLY A 7 17.50 -24.78 -7.20
N ASP A 8 16.86 -25.04 -6.05
CA ASP A 8 16.65 -24.08 -4.94
C ASP A 8 17.85 -23.17 -4.60
N VAL A 9 19.09 -23.68 -4.70
CA VAL A 9 20.31 -22.90 -4.38
C VAL A 9 20.58 -21.76 -5.38
N CYS A 10 20.13 -21.90 -6.62
CA CYS A 10 20.24 -20.89 -7.67
C CYS A 10 18.89 -20.31 -8.11
N ASP A 11 17.82 -20.67 -7.40
CA ASP A 11 16.48 -20.15 -7.61
C ASP A 11 16.28 -18.88 -6.78
N THR A 12 15.64 -17.88 -7.37
CA THR A 12 15.29 -16.64 -6.68
C THR A 12 13.90 -16.70 -6.05
N ASP A 13 13.08 -17.68 -6.43
CA ASP A 13 11.72 -17.95 -5.94
C ASP A 13 11.57 -19.48 -5.87
N ALA A 14 12.02 -20.09 -4.78
CA ALA A 14 12.25 -21.53 -4.74
C ALA A 14 10.96 -22.37 -4.61
N ASP A 15 9.80 -21.74 -4.40
CA ASP A 15 8.51 -22.41 -4.33
C ASP A 15 7.48 -21.92 -5.36
N GLY A 16 7.81 -20.89 -6.14
CA GLY A 16 7.09 -20.45 -7.32
C GLY A 16 5.79 -19.72 -7.01
N ASP A 17 5.70 -19.07 -5.85
CA ASP A 17 4.52 -18.32 -5.43
C ASP A 17 4.50 -16.86 -5.89
N GLY A 18 5.61 -16.38 -6.46
CA GLY A 18 5.75 -15.05 -7.01
C GLY A 18 6.54 -14.07 -6.13
N TYR A 19 6.84 -14.42 -4.88
CA TYR A 19 7.69 -13.62 -4.00
C TYR A 19 9.13 -14.13 -4.04
N SER A 20 10.12 -13.23 -4.00
CA SER A 20 11.51 -13.67 -4.01
C SER A 20 11.91 -14.21 -2.64
N ASN A 21 12.80 -15.21 -2.62
CA ASN A 21 13.35 -15.80 -1.40
C ASN A 21 13.92 -14.73 -0.42
N VAL A 22 14.44 -13.63 -0.97
CA VAL A 22 14.98 -12.50 -0.18
C VAL A 22 13.87 -11.69 0.45
N ASP A 23 12.81 -11.40 -0.29
CA ASP A 23 11.67 -10.60 0.18
C ASP A 23 10.88 -11.40 1.21
N GLU A 24 10.65 -12.68 0.95
CA GLU A 24 10.04 -13.61 1.87
C GLU A 24 10.79 -13.73 3.21
N THR A 25 12.11 -13.91 3.15
CA THR A 25 12.95 -13.95 4.36
C THR A 25 12.92 -12.61 5.10
N SER A 26 12.78 -11.50 4.38
CA SER A 26 12.71 -10.16 4.97
C SER A 26 11.35 -9.87 5.61
N CYS A 27 10.29 -10.49 5.10
CA CYS A 27 8.91 -10.31 5.55
C CYS A 27 8.35 -11.53 6.28
N ASP A 28 9.21 -12.28 6.96
CA ASP A 28 8.88 -13.39 7.87
C ASP A 28 8.02 -14.50 7.24
N SER A 29 8.11 -14.68 5.92
CA SER A 29 7.48 -15.77 5.17
C SER A 29 8.50 -16.88 4.86
N ASN A 30 8.08 -17.99 4.23
CA ASN A 30 8.91 -19.19 4.10
C ASN A 30 9.21 -19.50 2.63
N PRO A 31 10.47 -19.29 2.17
CA PRO A 31 10.87 -19.44 0.76
C PRO A 31 10.77 -20.81 0.11
N LEU A 32 10.27 -21.80 0.85
CA LEU A 32 10.15 -23.18 0.39
C LEU A 32 8.70 -23.69 0.52
N ASN A 33 7.76 -22.80 0.84
CA ASN A 33 6.37 -23.11 1.04
C ASN A 33 5.47 -22.04 0.39
N ALA A 34 5.04 -22.30 -0.84
CA ALA A 34 4.16 -21.44 -1.65
C ALA A 34 2.79 -21.09 -1.04
N SER A 35 2.45 -21.66 0.13
CA SER A 35 1.26 -21.27 0.91
C SER A 35 1.59 -20.29 2.04
N SER A 36 2.85 -19.89 2.17
CA SER A 36 3.40 -19.00 3.18
C SER A 36 3.87 -17.73 2.51
N THR A 37 2.94 -16.96 1.98
CA THR A 37 3.20 -15.66 1.37
C THR A 37 3.28 -14.58 2.45
N PRO A 38 4.07 -13.52 2.24
CA PRO A 38 3.97 -12.31 3.05
C PRO A 38 2.65 -11.56 2.77
N SER A 39 2.35 -10.51 3.55
CA SER A 39 1.26 -9.59 3.22
C SER A 39 1.61 -8.74 2.00
N ASP A 40 0.60 -8.43 1.20
CA ASP A 40 0.69 -7.67 -0.05
C ASP A 40 -0.69 -7.02 -0.28
N LEU A 41 -0.83 -5.77 0.15
CA LEU A 41 -2.10 -5.06 0.22
C LEU A 41 -2.58 -4.57 -1.15
N ASP A 42 -1.67 -4.11 -2.01
CA ASP A 42 -2.00 -3.60 -3.34
C ASP A 42 -1.96 -4.68 -4.45
N GLY A 43 -1.29 -5.81 -4.19
CA GLY A 43 -1.20 -6.96 -5.07
C GLY A 43 -0.14 -6.83 -6.17
N ASP A 44 0.91 -6.04 -5.97
CA ASP A 44 1.97 -5.81 -6.95
C ASP A 44 3.17 -6.80 -6.86
N PHE A 45 3.12 -7.73 -5.89
CA PHE A 45 4.17 -8.70 -5.53
C PHE A 45 5.37 -8.13 -4.79
N ILE A 46 5.29 -6.90 -4.29
CA ILE A 46 6.20 -6.35 -3.29
C ILE A 46 5.52 -6.49 -1.92
N PRO A 47 6.13 -7.19 -0.96
CA PRO A 47 5.52 -7.35 0.34
C PRO A 47 5.38 -6.03 1.12
N ASP A 48 4.27 -5.86 1.86
CA ASP A 48 3.97 -4.67 2.68
C ASP A 48 5.13 -4.22 3.59
N CYS A 49 5.94 -5.19 4.05
CA CYS A 49 7.00 -4.93 5.02
C CYS A 49 8.23 -4.22 4.41
N ILE A 50 8.37 -4.26 3.08
CA ILE A 50 9.44 -3.59 2.32
C ILE A 50 8.91 -2.66 1.23
N ASP A 51 7.59 -2.58 1.08
CA ASP A 51 6.94 -1.68 0.14
C ASP A 51 6.98 -0.23 0.64
N SER A 52 7.22 0.70 -0.29
CA SER A 52 7.19 2.13 -0.06
C SER A 52 5.81 2.77 -0.25
N ASP A 53 4.87 2.06 -0.87
CA ASP A 53 3.51 2.51 -1.20
C ASP A 53 2.56 1.31 -1.01
N ILE A 54 2.25 0.99 0.25
CA ILE A 54 1.66 -0.31 0.64
C ILE A 54 0.26 -0.52 0.04
N ASP A 55 -0.49 0.54 -0.25
CA ASP A 55 -1.85 0.42 -0.81
C ASP A 55 -1.95 0.75 -2.32
N GLY A 56 -0.85 1.20 -2.92
CA GLY A 56 -0.69 1.37 -4.36
C GLY A 56 -1.48 2.55 -4.93
N ASP A 57 -1.73 3.58 -4.13
CA ASP A 57 -2.45 4.78 -4.57
C ASP A 57 -1.55 5.84 -5.23
N GLY A 58 -0.23 5.65 -5.13
CA GLY A 58 0.80 6.51 -5.71
C GLY A 58 1.41 7.52 -4.73
N TYR A 59 1.02 7.50 -3.46
CA TYR A 59 1.61 8.28 -2.37
C TYR A 59 2.47 7.38 -1.49
N GLU A 60 3.77 7.71 -1.35
CA GLU A 60 4.64 6.92 -0.48
C GLU A 60 4.12 6.92 0.97
N ASN A 61 4.20 5.77 1.67
CA ASN A 61 3.81 5.58 3.07
C ASN A 61 4.30 6.66 4.05
N THR A 62 5.40 7.35 3.70
CA THR A 62 5.99 8.42 4.52
C THR A 62 5.33 9.79 4.35
N ASN A 63 4.60 9.99 3.24
CA ASN A 63 3.87 11.21 2.91
C ASN A 63 2.35 10.98 2.87
N ASP A 64 1.92 9.74 3.14
CA ASP A 64 0.52 9.32 3.18
C ASP A 64 0.05 9.23 4.64
N LEU A 65 -1.05 9.91 4.96
CA LEU A 65 -1.68 9.88 6.28
C LEU A 65 -2.55 8.63 6.50
N PHE A 66 -2.93 7.93 5.43
CA PHE A 66 -3.75 6.72 5.41
C PHE A 66 -3.09 5.59 4.58
N PRO A 67 -1.88 5.13 4.93
CA PRO A 67 -1.07 4.18 4.13
C PRO A 67 -1.61 2.74 4.01
N LEU A 68 -2.87 2.51 4.40
CA LEU A 68 -3.58 1.25 4.29
C LEU A 68 -4.94 1.43 3.59
N ASP A 69 -5.22 2.62 3.08
CA ASP A 69 -6.47 2.98 2.41
C ASP A 69 -6.15 3.75 1.15
N LYS A 70 -6.04 3.00 0.05
CA LYS A 70 -5.77 3.52 -1.30
C LYS A 70 -6.71 4.61 -1.84
N SER A 71 -7.75 4.96 -1.08
CA SER A 71 -8.67 6.03 -1.42
C SER A 71 -8.44 7.31 -0.65
N GLU A 72 -7.45 7.37 0.25
CA GLU A 72 -7.15 8.54 1.07
C GLU A 72 -5.63 8.70 1.24
N TRP A 73 -5.13 9.93 1.20
CA TRP A 73 -3.69 10.20 1.39
C TRP A 73 -3.39 11.49 2.18
N ILE A 74 -4.33 12.42 2.22
CA ILE A 74 -4.26 13.71 2.94
C ILE A 74 -5.47 13.83 3.88
N ASP A 75 -5.25 14.54 4.99
CA ASP A 75 -6.21 14.96 6.01
C ASP A 75 -5.85 16.42 6.36
N SER A 76 -6.51 17.35 5.68
CA SER A 76 -6.15 18.77 5.66
C SER A 76 -6.46 19.47 6.99
N ASP A 77 -7.56 19.11 7.66
CA ASP A 77 -7.98 19.69 8.94
C ASP A 77 -7.53 18.87 10.18
N ASN A 78 -6.98 17.68 9.97
CA ASN A 78 -6.51 16.73 10.98
C ASN A 78 -7.63 16.14 11.86
N ASP A 79 -8.83 15.92 11.30
CA ASP A 79 -9.94 15.27 12.01
C ASP A 79 -9.90 13.73 11.98
N GLY A 80 -9.06 13.16 11.11
CA GLY A 80 -8.86 11.73 10.91
C GLY A 80 -9.74 11.10 9.82
N ILE A 81 -10.46 11.90 9.03
CA ILE A 81 -11.11 11.53 7.78
C ILE A 81 -10.25 12.10 6.65
N GLY A 82 -9.99 11.30 5.61
CA GLY A 82 -9.21 11.80 4.47
C GLY A 82 -10.05 12.71 3.57
N ASP A 83 -9.38 13.65 2.90
CA ASP A 83 -10.01 14.69 2.07
C ASP A 83 -10.94 14.11 0.97
N ASN A 84 -10.77 12.86 0.50
CA ASN A 84 -11.69 12.29 -0.50
C ASN A 84 -13.03 11.86 0.12
N ALA A 85 -13.06 11.58 1.43
CA ALA A 85 -14.25 11.18 2.19
C ALA A 85 -14.83 12.31 3.03
N ASP A 86 -14.01 13.27 3.44
CA ASP A 86 -14.45 14.48 4.10
C ASP A 86 -15.21 15.40 3.13
N LYS A 87 -15.91 16.39 3.68
CA LYS A 87 -16.76 17.32 2.92
C LYS A 87 -16.48 18.77 3.30
N ASP A 88 -15.51 19.02 4.17
CA ASP A 88 -15.16 20.29 4.79
C ASP A 88 -13.66 20.23 5.14
N ASP A 89 -12.80 20.13 4.12
CA ASP A 89 -11.37 19.79 4.24
C ASP A 89 -10.57 20.82 5.09
N ASP A 90 -11.07 22.04 5.30
CA ASP A 90 -10.47 23.10 6.14
C ASP A 90 -11.22 23.38 7.46
N ASN A 91 -12.35 22.70 7.70
CA ASN A 91 -13.21 22.78 8.88
C ASN A 91 -13.73 24.19 9.20
N ASP A 92 -13.98 25.02 8.19
CA ASP A 92 -14.57 26.35 8.35
C ASP A 92 -16.11 26.34 8.40
N ASN A 93 -16.74 25.15 8.27
CA ASN A 93 -18.18 24.88 8.19
C ASN A 93 -18.80 25.22 6.82
N TRP A 94 -18.00 25.29 5.78
CA TRP A 94 -18.46 25.31 4.40
C TRP A 94 -18.20 23.95 3.77
N LEU A 95 -19.03 23.57 2.79
CA LEU A 95 -18.81 22.30 2.10
C LEU A 95 -17.83 22.53 0.96
N ASP A 96 -16.91 21.60 0.68
CA ASP A 96 -15.95 21.72 -0.43
C ASP A 96 -16.66 21.99 -1.76
N THR A 97 -17.87 21.43 -1.93
CA THR A 97 -18.67 21.66 -3.13
C THR A 97 -19.15 23.11 -3.27
N ASP A 98 -19.50 23.74 -2.14
CA ASP A 98 -19.91 25.15 -2.10
C ASP A 98 -18.70 26.06 -2.28
N GLU A 99 -17.55 25.66 -1.75
CA GLU A 99 -16.28 26.38 -1.85
C GLU A 99 -15.67 26.32 -3.25
N LEU A 100 -15.71 25.17 -3.89
CA LEU A 100 -15.32 25.01 -5.29
C LEU A 100 -16.18 25.89 -6.21
N GLU A 101 -17.47 26.05 -5.92
CA GLU A 101 -18.35 26.97 -6.66
C GLU A 101 -18.01 28.44 -6.39
N CYS A 102 -17.59 28.76 -5.17
CA CYS A 102 -17.23 30.12 -4.74
C CYS A 102 -15.78 30.51 -5.05
N GLY A 103 -14.90 29.54 -5.36
CA GLY A 103 -13.47 29.72 -5.53
C GLY A 103 -12.73 30.04 -4.23
N THR A 104 -13.21 29.52 -3.09
CA THR A 104 -12.47 29.50 -1.81
C THR A 104 -11.61 28.24 -1.71
N ASP A 105 -10.93 28.08 -0.59
CA ASP A 105 -9.99 26.99 -0.34
C ASP A 105 -10.77 25.94 0.44
N PRO A 106 -11.11 24.78 -0.17
CA PRO A 106 -11.72 23.67 0.55
C PRO A 106 -10.82 23.17 1.68
#